data_AF-A0A138A176-F1
#
_entry.id   AF-A0A138A176-F1
#
_cell.length_a   1.000
_cell.length_b   1.000
_cell.length_c   1.000
_cell.angle_alpha   90.00
_cell.angle_beta   90.00
_cell.angle_gamma   90.00
#
_symmetry.space_group_name_H-M   'P 1'
#
loop_
_entity.id
_entity.type
_entity.pdbx_description
1 polymer ?
#
loop_
_entity_poly.entity_id
_entity_poly.type
_entity_poly.pdbx_seq_one_letter_code
_entity_poly.pdbx_strand_id
1 'polypeptide(L)'
;MVTTADPWEVIADTPEEAENLRLRSDLMIAIEQAIRSHGWSQKQAAKHLSITAPRMNDLLRGKIDKFSLDALVNLGAKLDLHLRITHVA
;
A
#
# COMPACT_ATOMS: atom_id res chain seq x y z
N MET A 1 -15.49 25.70 8.10
CA MET A 1 -14.52 24.95 7.28
C MET A 1 -13.83 23.97 8.20
N VAL A 2 -14.04 22.67 8.01
CA VAL A 2 -13.25 21.67 8.72
C VAL A 2 -12.12 21.33 7.78
N THR A 3 -10.94 21.90 8.01
CA THR A 3 -9.71 21.36 7.43
C THR A 3 -9.49 20.05 8.18
N THR A 4 -10.00 18.93 7.66
CA THR A 4 -9.62 17.63 8.20
C THR A 4 -8.13 17.53 7.98
N ALA A 5 -7.35 17.70 9.05
CA ALA A 5 -5.93 17.43 9.04
C ALA A 5 -5.74 16.05 8.42
N ASP A 6 -4.80 15.94 7.50
CA ASP A 6 -4.48 14.67 6.90
C ASP A 6 -4.19 13.65 8.01
N PRO A 7 -4.80 12.46 8.02
CA PRO A 7 -4.63 11.51 9.11
C PRO A 7 -3.17 11.16 9.38
N TRP A 8 -2.31 11.20 8.36
CA TRP A 8 -0.89 10.90 8.50
C TRP A 8 -0.12 12.04 9.13
N GLU A 9 -0.46 13.31 8.83
CA GLU A 9 0.10 14.49 9.52
C GLU A 9 -0.21 14.51 11.02
N VAL A 10 -1.29 13.86 11.47
CA VAL A 10 -1.65 13.80 12.89
C VAL A 10 -0.84 12.75 13.66
N ILE A 11 -0.38 11.69 13.00
CA ILE A 11 0.26 10.54 13.67
C ILE A 11 1.75 10.41 13.40
N ALA A 12 2.28 11.10 12.39
CA ALA A 12 3.68 11.07 12.03
C ALA A 12 4.50 12.09 12.82
N ASP A 13 5.76 11.77 13.09
CA ASP A 13 6.68 12.68 13.78
C ASP A 13 7.21 13.78 12.84
N THR A 14 7.25 13.51 11.53
CA THR A 14 7.69 14.48 10.51
C THR A 14 6.80 14.48 9.26
N PRO A 15 6.79 15.59 8.48
CA PRO A 15 6.08 15.63 7.20
C PRO A 15 6.53 14.56 6.20
N GLU A 16 7.82 14.21 6.18
CA GLU A 16 8.36 13.16 5.32
C GLU A 16 7.86 11.78 5.74
N GLU A 17 7.71 11.54 7.05
CA GLU A 17 7.10 10.31 7.55
C GLU A 17 5.60 10.24 7.21
N ALA A 18 4.87 11.35 7.35
CA ALA A 18 3.46 11.43 6.95
C ALA A 18 3.28 11.06 5.47
N GLU A 19 4.12 11.62 4.59
CA GLU A 19 4.08 11.29 3.16
C GLU A 19 4.45 9.83 2.89
N ASN A 20 5.43 9.29 3.63
CA ASN A 20 5.79 7.89 3.51
C ASN A 20 4.65 6.95 3.93
N LEU A 21 3.94 7.27 5.01
CA LEU A 21 2.76 6.52 5.46
C LEU A 21 1.61 6.64 4.44
N ARG A 22 1.37 7.83 3.90
CA ARG A 22 0.39 8.05 2.83
C ARG A 22 0.67 7.17 1.62
N LEU A 23 1.87 7.26 1.03
CA LEU A 23 2.24 6.49 -0.15
C LEU A 23 2.16 4.98 0.08
N ARG A 24 2.60 4.50 1.24
CA ARG A 24 2.48 3.08 1.61
C ARG A 24 1.01 2.67 1.72
N SER A 25 0.16 3.49 2.35
CA SER A 25 -1.26 3.20 2.50
C SER A 25 -1.97 3.13 1.14
N ASP A 26 -1.70 4.10 0.25
CA ASP A 26 -2.27 4.16 -1.09
C ASP A 26 -1.88 2.93 -1.92
N LEU A 27 -0.61 2.53 -1.87
CA LEU A 27 -0.15 1.32 -2.55
C LEU A 27 -0.79 0.05 -1.98
N MET A 28 -0.92 -0.08 -0.66
CA MET A 28 -1.58 -1.25 -0.06
C MET A 28 -3.03 -1.36 -0.52
N ILE A 29 -3.75 -0.23 -0.56
CA ILE A 29 -5.13 -0.16 -1.05
C ILE A 29 -5.20 -0.55 -2.53
N ALA A 30 -4.33 0.03 -3.36
CA ALA A 30 -4.31 -0.26 -4.80
C ALA A 30 -4.00 -1.74 -5.08
N ILE A 31 -3.06 -2.33 -4.36
CA ILE A 31 -2.72 -3.76 -4.45
C ILE A 31 -3.91 -4.62 -4.03
N GLU A 32 -4.57 -4.30 -2.92
CA GLU A 32 -5.76 -5.04 -2.48
C GLU A 32 -6.89 -4.96 -3.52
N GLN A 33 -7.15 -3.77 -4.07
CA GLN A 33 -8.15 -3.58 -5.11
C GLN A 33 -7.82 -4.36 -6.37
N ALA A 34 -6.56 -4.38 -6.80
CA ALA A 34 -6.11 -5.18 -7.93
C ALA A 34 -6.29 -6.68 -7.67
N ILE A 35 -5.95 -7.19 -6.48
CA ILE A 35 -6.20 -8.59 -6.13
C ILE A 35 -7.70 -8.92 -6.21
N ARG A 36 -8.55 -8.04 -5.71
CA ARG A 36 -10.02 -8.20 -5.74
C ARG A 36 -10.57 -8.15 -7.17
N SER A 37 -10.08 -7.25 -8.03
CA SER A 37 -10.56 -7.12 -9.42
C SER A 37 -10.24 -8.34 -10.29
N HIS A 38 -9.15 -9.04 -9.99
CA HIS A 38 -8.81 -10.32 -10.63
C HIS A 38 -9.67 -11.51 -10.14
N GLY A 39 -10.47 -11.33 -9.08
CA GLY A 39 -11.27 -12.40 -8.49
C GLY A 39 -10.43 -13.48 -7.80
N TRP A 40 -9.21 -13.17 -7.40
CA TRP A 40 -8.30 -14.15 -6.78
C TRP A 40 -8.66 -14.42 -5.33
N SER A 41 -8.53 -15.69 -4.92
CA SER A 41 -8.39 -16.05 -3.52
C SER A 41 -7.06 -15.55 -2.96
N GLN A 42 -6.97 -15.40 -1.64
CA GLN A 42 -5.70 -15.02 -0.97
C GLN A 42 -4.54 -15.95 -1.34
N LYS A 43 -4.80 -17.25 -1.51
CA LYS A 43 -3.79 -18.24 -1.90
C LYS A 43 -3.29 -18.04 -3.33
N GLN A 44 -4.18 -17.74 -4.28
CA GLN A 44 -3.80 -17.43 -5.66
C GLN A 44 -2.97 -16.15 -5.72
N ALA A 45 -3.44 -15.10 -5.05
CA ALA A 45 -2.73 -13.83 -4.96
C ALA A 45 -1.35 -13.99 -4.31
N ALA A 46 -1.22 -14.80 -3.25
CA ALA A 46 0.06 -15.05 -2.59
C ALA A 46 1.05 -15.75 -3.54
N LYS A 47 0.57 -16.71 -4.33
CA LYS A 47 1.37 -17.39 -5.35
C LYS A 47 1.80 -16.42 -6.46
N HIS A 48 0.88 -15.61 -6.98
CA HIS A 48 1.14 -14.65 -8.06
C HIS A 48 2.15 -13.59 -7.61
N LEU A 49 1.94 -13.02 -6.42
CA LEU A 49 2.85 -12.05 -5.81
C LEU A 49 4.15 -12.67 -5.27
N SER A 50 4.27 -13.99 -5.30
CA SER A 50 5.41 -14.75 -4.76
C SER A 50 5.71 -14.42 -3.29
N ILE A 51 4.66 -14.29 -2.47
CA ILE A 51 4.76 -14.05 -1.03
C ILE A 51 4.14 -15.19 -0.23
N THR A 52 4.54 -15.30 1.03
CA THR A 52 4.00 -16.31 1.95
C THR A 52 2.57 -15.95 2.38
N ALA A 53 1.81 -16.95 2.84
CA ALA A 53 0.46 -16.73 3.35
C ALA A 53 0.40 -15.76 4.55
N PRO A 54 1.33 -15.82 5.54
CA PRO A 54 1.37 -14.81 6.61
C PRO A 54 1.58 -13.38 6.08
N ARG A 55 2.49 -13.20 5.11
CA ARG A 55 2.74 -11.89 4.51
C ARG A 55 1.55 -11.38 3.70
N MET A 56 0.84 -12.27 3.01
CA MET A 56 -0.44 -11.94 2.37
C MET A 56 -1.49 -11.47 3.38
N ASN A 57 -1.61 -12.15 4.53
CA ASN A 57 -2.53 -11.74 5.58
C ASN A 57 -2.14 -10.39 6.21
N ASP A 58 -0.84 -10.13 6.41
CA ASP A 58 -0.36 -8.83 6.89
C ASP A 58 -0.70 -7.70 5.91
N LEU A 59 -0.55 -7.95 4.60
CA LEU A 59 -0.91 -7.02 3.53
C LEU A 59 -2.41 -6.69 3.56
N LEU A 60 -3.28 -7.71 3.56
CA LEU A 60 -4.74 -7.54 3.53
C LEU A 60 -5.32 -6.99 4.84
N ARG A 61 -4.56 -7.06 5.94
CA ARG A 61 -4.92 -6.43 7.23
C ARG A 61 -4.36 -5.02 7.38
N GLY A 62 -3.71 -4.47 6.35
CA GLY A 62 -3.16 -3.11 6.38
C GLY A 62 -2.06 -2.92 7.42
N LYS A 63 -1.23 -3.95 7.68
CA LYS A 63 -0.09 -3.85 8.61
C LYS A 63 1.05 -3.03 8.01
N ILE A 64 0.83 -1.72 7.88
CA ILE A 64 1.70 -0.76 7.18
C ILE A 64 3.13 -0.72 7.74
N ASP A 65 3.29 -0.98 9.03
CA ASP A 65 4.58 -1.09 9.73
C ASP A 65 5.45 -2.26 9.25
N LYS A 66 4.84 -3.30 8.67
CA LYS A 66 5.54 -4.49 8.17
C LYS A 66 5.99 -4.41 6.72
N PHE A 67 5.66 -3.31 6.04
CA PHE A 67 5.98 -3.10 4.63
C PHE A 67 6.75 -1.80 4.45
N SER A 68 7.93 -1.90 3.84
CA SER A 68 8.61 -0.74 3.28
C SER A 68 7.90 -0.28 2.02
N LEU A 69 8.11 0.98 1.64
CA LEU A 69 7.61 1.53 0.37
C LEU A 69 8.12 0.72 -0.83
N ASP A 70 9.43 0.41 -0.86
CA ASP A 70 10.04 -0.42 -1.91
C ASP A 70 9.38 -1.81 -2.03
N ALA A 71 9.08 -2.47 -0.91
CA ALA A 71 8.40 -3.76 -0.95
C ALA A 71 7.00 -3.66 -1.57
N LEU A 72 6.27 -2.58 -1.30
CA LEU A 72 4.95 -2.36 -1.89
C LEU A 72 5.03 -2.01 -3.37
N VAL A 73 6.01 -1.20 -3.79
CA VAL A 73 6.26 -0.93 -5.21
C VAL A 73 6.56 -2.23 -5.96
N ASN A 74 7.41 -3.10 -5.41
CA ASN A 74 7.73 -4.39 -6.00
C ASN A 74 6.52 -5.34 -6.09
N LEU A 75 5.60 -5.29 -5.12
CA LEU A 75 4.35 -6.06 -5.17
C LEU A 75 3.37 -5.49 -6.19
N GLY A 76 3.22 -4.16 -6.23
CA GLY A 76 2.39 -3.46 -7.21
C GLY A 76 2.84 -3.72 -8.64
N ALA A 77 4.15 -3.73 -8.90
CA ALA A 77 4.70 -4.03 -10.22
C ALA A 77 4.31 -5.42 -10.73
N LYS A 78 4.16 -6.43 -9.85
CA LYS A 78 3.66 -7.77 -10.24
C LYS A 78 2.18 -7.82 -10.63
N LEU A 79 1.47 -6.72 -10.37
CA LEU A 79 0.07 -6.49 -10.70
C LEU A 79 -0.09 -5.39 -11.75
N ASP A 80 1.00 -5.02 -12.44
CA ASP A 80 1.04 -3.94 -13.44
C ASP A 80 0.59 -2.56 -12.87
N LEU A 81 0.78 -2.35 -11.57
CA LEU A 81 0.57 -1.06 -10.91
C LEU A 81 1.85 -0.22 -10.97
N HIS A 82 1.70 1.06 -11.31
CA HIS A 82 2.81 2.01 -11.36
C HIS A 82 2.50 3.23 -10.49
N LEU A 83 3.42 3.55 -9.58
CA LEU A 83 3.38 4.78 -8.81
C LEU A 83 3.79 5.95 -9.70
N ARG A 84 2.99 7.01 -9.71
CA ARG A 84 3.28 8.26 -10.43
C ARG A 84 3.43 9.38 -9.43
N ILE A 85 4.60 10.03 -9.43
CA ILE A 85 4.82 11.25 -8.66
C ILE A 85 4.46 12.42 -9.57
N THR A 86 3.62 13.31 -9.05
CA THR A 86 3.28 14.57 -9.71
C THR A 86 3.62 15.72 -8.78
N HIS A 87 4.21 16.78 -9.32
CA HIS A 87 4.39 18.01 -8.57
C HIS A 87 3.06 18.75 -8.51
N VAL A 88 2.56 19.00 -7.30
CA VAL A 88 1.38 19.84 -7.09
C VAL A 88 1.91 21.24 -6.83
N ALA A 89 1.62 22.19 -7.73
CA ALA A 89 2.02 23.60 -7.62
C ALA A 89 1.04 24.40 -6.77
#